data_AF-A0A0H4T435-F1
#
_entry.id   AF-A0A0H4T435-F1
#
_cell.length_a   1.000
_cell.length_b   1.000
_cell.length_c   1.000
_cell.angle_alpha   90.00
_cell.angle_beta   90.00
_cell.angle_gamma   90.00
#
_symmetry.space_group_name_H-M   'P 1'
#
loop_
_entity.id
_entity.type
_entity.pdbx_description
1 polymer ?
#
loop_
_entity_poly.entity_id
_entity_poly.type
_entity_poly.pdbx_seq_one_letter_code
_entity_poly.pdbx_strand_id
1 'polypeptide(L)'
;MGIRTLKPTSPARRYMTFLTNEEITKKTPEKSLLSPKRRTNGRNSAGRITVRHRGGGVKRMFRDIDFRRGSALPGRMSACGPDITTSPGLSPSGAMM
;
A
#
# COMPACT_ATOMS: atom_id res chain seq x y z
N MET A 1 1.12 -13.66 -7.33
CA MET A 1 1.38 -13.51 -5.87
C MET A 1 1.23 -14.86 -5.15
N GLY A 2 2.28 -15.37 -4.51
CA GLY A 2 2.23 -16.62 -3.72
C GLY A 2 2.10 -16.37 -2.22
N ILE A 3 1.65 -17.36 -1.45
CA ILE A 3 1.62 -17.31 0.02
C ILE A 3 2.77 -18.16 0.55
N ARG A 4 3.68 -17.53 1.31
CA ARG A 4 4.80 -18.21 1.97
C ARG A 4 4.49 -18.41 3.46
N THR A 5 4.32 -19.67 3.84
CA THR A 5 4.22 -20.09 5.24
C THR A 5 5.60 -20.20 5.86
N LEU A 6 5.78 -19.64 7.06
CA LEU A 6 7.07 -19.66 7.77
C LEU A 6 7.29 -20.98 8.51
N LYS A 7 8.56 -21.35 8.69
CA LYS A 7 8.94 -22.42 9.61
C LYS A 7 8.63 -21.99 11.06
N PRO A 8 8.04 -22.86 11.90
CA PRO A 8 7.60 -22.52 13.26
C PRO A 8 8.75 -22.46 14.26
N THR A 9 9.70 -21.55 14.07
CA THR A 9 10.88 -21.37 14.95
C THR A 9 10.56 -20.67 16.29
N SER A 10 9.40 -20.01 16.42
CA SER A 10 8.91 -19.42 17.67
C SER A 10 7.37 -19.47 17.70
N PRO A 11 6.72 -19.48 18.88
CA PRO A 11 5.25 -19.59 18.97
C PRO A 11 4.52 -18.48 18.18
N ALA A 12 5.05 -17.26 18.20
CA ALA A 12 4.51 -16.12 17.45
C ALA A 12 4.57 -16.28 15.92
N ARG A 13 5.49 -17.11 15.40
CA ARG A 13 5.68 -17.31 13.95
C ARG A 13 4.91 -18.49 13.38
N ARG A 14 4.24 -19.31 14.20
CA ARG A 14 3.60 -20.57 13.78
C ARG A 14 2.47 -20.38 12.77
N TYR A 15 1.67 -19.33 12.93
CA TYR A 15 0.51 -19.03 12.06
C TYR A 15 0.75 -17.84 11.13
N MET A 16 2.00 -17.34 11.07
CA MET A 16 2.33 -16.17 10.28
C MET A 16 2.62 -16.56 8.83
N THR A 17 1.89 -15.94 7.92
CA THR A 17 2.06 -16.08 6.47
C THR A 17 2.44 -14.74 5.85
N PHE A 18 3.30 -14.78 4.84
CA PHE A 18 3.69 -13.61 4.06
C PHE A 18 3.26 -13.77 2.60
N LEU A 19 2.94 -12.66 1.94
CA LEU A 19 2.76 -12.63 0.49
C LEU A 19 4.13 -12.56 -0.19
N THR A 20 4.35 -13.37 -1.23
CA THR A 20 5.54 -13.29 -2.09
C THR A 20 5.32 -12.22 -3.15
N ASN A 21 6.25 -11.26 -3.20
CA ASN A 21 6.20 -10.08 -4.07
C ASN A 21 6.96 -10.32 -5.39
N GLU A 22 6.60 -11.37 -6.13
CA GLU A 22 7.31 -11.77 -7.36
C GLU A 22 7.05 -10.80 -8.54
N GLU A 23 5.92 -10.09 -8.52
CA GLU A 23 5.51 -9.14 -9.57
C GLU A 23 6.03 -7.71 -9.33
N ILE A 24 6.74 -7.48 -8.22
CA ILE A 24 7.18 -6.13 -7.82
C ILE A 24 8.58 -5.84 -8.37
N THR A 25 8.63 -5.10 -9.48
CA THR A 25 9.88 -4.80 -10.20
C THR A 25 10.75 -3.75 -9.51
N LYS A 26 10.15 -2.72 -8.89
CA LYS A 26 10.89 -1.63 -8.24
C LYS A 26 10.62 -1.59 -6.73
N LYS A 27 11.70 -1.68 -5.94
CA LYS A 27 11.65 -1.59 -4.46
C LYS A 27 11.57 -0.14 -3.96
N THR A 28 12.10 0.81 -4.74
CA THR A 28 12.11 2.23 -4.39
C THR A 28 11.06 2.98 -5.20
N PRO A 29 10.16 3.73 -4.55
CA PRO A 29 9.19 4.57 -5.25
C PRO A 29 9.84 5.81 -5.86
N GLU A 30 9.20 6.37 -6.89
CA GLU A 30 9.61 7.63 -7.52
C GLU A 30 9.40 8.80 -6.56
N LYS A 31 10.44 9.61 -6.37
CA LYS A 31 10.46 10.66 -5.33
C LYS A 31 9.49 11.81 -5.57
N SER A 32 9.13 12.08 -6.82
CA SER A 32 8.24 13.19 -7.22
C SER A 32 6.78 12.97 -6.82
N LEU A 33 6.35 11.71 -6.69
CA LEU A 33 4.96 11.34 -6.40
C LEU A 33 4.73 11.05 -4.91
N LEU A 34 5.68 11.42 -4.03
CA LEU A 34 5.63 11.17 -2.60
C LEU A 34 5.28 12.43 -1.84
N SER A 35 4.15 12.41 -1.14
CA SER A 35 3.74 13.49 -0.23
C SER A 35 3.66 12.99 1.22
N PRO A 36 3.95 13.84 2.23
CA PRO A 36 3.92 13.42 3.63
C PRO A 36 2.48 13.21 4.11
N LYS A 37 2.13 11.99 4.52
CA LYS A 37 0.80 11.68 5.08
C LYS A 37 0.76 11.96 6.59
N ARG A 38 0.04 13.00 7.00
CA ARG A 38 -0.27 13.23 8.43
C ARG A 38 -1.29 12.20 8.91
N ARG A 39 -1.07 11.61 10.08
CA ARG A 39 -1.94 10.58 10.68
C ARG A 39 -2.83 11.21 11.72
N THR A 40 -4.13 10.95 11.64
CA THR A 40 -5.13 11.46 12.59
C THR A 40 -5.20 10.65 13.88
N ASN A 41 -4.65 9.43 13.92
CA ASN A 41 -4.64 8.53 15.09
C ASN A 41 -6.02 8.40 15.78
N GLY A 42 -7.09 8.33 14.98
CA GLY A 42 -8.46 8.17 15.50
C GLY A 42 -9.07 9.42 16.16
N ARG A 43 -8.39 10.57 16.09
CA ARG A 43 -8.85 11.84 16.66
C ARG A 43 -9.49 12.74 15.60
N ASN A 44 -10.51 13.49 16.00
CA ASN A 44 -11.14 14.53 15.17
C ASN A 44 -10.46 15.90 15.37
N SER A 45 -10.96 16.94 14.69
CA SER A 45 -10.47 18.32 14.79
C SER A 45 -10.54 18.90 16.22
N ALA A 46 -11.50 18.45 17.03
CA ALA A 46 -11.63 18.81 18.45
C ALA A 46 -10.72 17.98 19.39
N GLY A 47 -9.84 17.14 18.85
CA GLY A 47 -8.90 16.31 19.61
C GLY A 47 -9.52 15.09 20.31
N ARG A 48 -10.83 14.86 20.14
CA ARG A 48 -11.56 13.74 20.76
C ARG A 48 -11.34 12.46 19.97
N ILE A 49 -11.19 11.34 20.68
CA ILE A 49 -11.12 10.00 20.07
C ILE A 49 -12.51 9.65 19.55
N THR A 50 -12.68 9.65 18.24
CA THR A 50 -13.93 9.27 17.56
C THR A 50 -13.88 7.83 17.10
N VAL A 51 -12.69 7.33 16.74
CA VAL A 51 -12.46 5.95 16.31
C VAL A 51 -11.45 5.29 17.24
N ARG A 52 -11.89 4.25 17.94
CA ARG A 52 -11.05 3.44 18.84
C ARG A 52 -10.13 2.49 18.06
N HIS A 53 -9.11 1.97 18.73
CA HIS A 53 -8.11 1.03 18.17
C HIS A 53 -7.34 1.58 16.95
N ARG A 54 -7.30 2.89 16.76
CA ARG A 54 -6.53 3.57 15.71
C ARG A 54 -5.41 4.38 16.35
N GLY A 55 -4.17 3.91 16.22
CA GLY A 55 -2.98 4.58 16.74
C GLY A 55 -1.75 3.69 16.56
N GLY A 56 -0.56 4.29 16.47
CA GLY A 56 0.70 3.54 16.27
C GLY A 56 0.92 3.02 14.84
N GLY A 57 1.90 2.15 14.65
CA GLY A 57 2.30 1.60 13.35
C GLY A 57 3.30 2.46 12.56
N VAL A 58 3.87 1.89 11.49
CA VAL A 58 4.94 2.51 10.68
C VAL A 58 4.48 3.79 9.96
N LYS A 59 5.36 4.80 9.92
CA LYS A 59 5.15 6.06 9.17
C LYS A 59 5.00 5.75 7.68
N ARG A 60 3.97 6.30 7.04
CA ARG A 60 3.70 6.10 5.61
C ARG A 60 3.75 7.43 4.88
N MET A 61 4.27 7.41 3.66
CA MET A 61 4.13 8.50 2.70
C MET A 61 2.89 8.25 1.85
N PHE A 62 2.18 9.30 1.47
CA PHE A 62 1.09 9.23 0.51
C PHE A 62 1.71 9.19 -0.89
N ARG A 63 1.11 8.35 -1.75
CA ARG A 63 1.46 8.29 -3.16
C ARG A 63 0.31 8.95 -3.90
N ASP A 64 0.62 9.96 -4.70
CA ASP A 64 -0.38 10.62 -5.51
C ASP A 64 -0.76 9.64 -6.64
N ILE A 65 -1.96 9.08 -6.53
CA ILE A 65 -2.54 8.16 -7.51
C ILE A 65 -3.60 8.94 -8.28
N ASP A 66 -3.49 8.95 -9.59
CA ASP A 66 -4.50 9.55 -10.46
C ASP A 66 -5.70 8.61 -10.58
N PHE A 67 -6.74 8.88 -9.78
CA PHE A 67 -8.01 8.17 -9.83
C PHE A 67 -8.96 8.73 -10.91
N ARG A 68 -8.65 9.87 -11.52
CA ARG A 68 -9.54 10.57 -12.46
C ARG A 68 -8.89 10.60 -13.85
N ARG A 69 -8.84 9.45 -14.51
CA ARG A 69 -8.39 9.33 -15.90
C ARG A 69 -9.35 10.09 -16.83
N GLY A 70 -8.90 11.23 -17.34
CA GLY A 70 -9.70 12.16 -18.16
C GLY A 70 -9.44 12.11 -19.67
N SER A 71 -8.64 11.18 -20.18
CA SER A 71 -8.34 11.11 -21.61
C SER A 71 -7.93 9.71 -22.05
N ALA A 72 -8.43 9.29 -23.21
CA ALA A 72 -8.21 7.99 -23.84
C ALA A 72 -6.81 7.85 -24.49
N LEU A 73 -5.78 8.36 -23.82
CA LEU A 73 -4.40 8.22 -24.29
C LEU A 73 -3.83 6.90 -23.75
N PRO A 74 -3.24 6.05 -24.61
CA PRO A 74 -2.62 4.80 -24.17
C PRO A 74 -1.39 5.12 -23.30
N GLY A 75 -1.47 4.79 -22.02
CA GLY A 75 -0.37 4.93 -21.07
C GLY A 75 0.43 3.64 -20.95
N ARG A 76 1.76 3.71 -21.11
CA ARG A 76 2.65 2.56 -20.90
C ARG A 76 2.92 2.37 -19.41
N MET A 77 2.69 1.17 -18.88
CA MET A 77 3.04 0.82 -17.50
C MET A 77 4.57 0.84 -17.34
N SER A 78 5.10 1.72 -16.48
CA SER A 78 6.55 1.88 -16.26
C SER A 78 7.10 0.93 -15.19
N ALA A 79 6.40 0.74 -14.07
CA ALA A 79 6.82 -0.18 -13.01
C ALA A 79 5.70 -0.52 -12.02
N CYS A 80 5.76 -1.74 -11.46
CA CYS A 80 4.97 -2.15 -10.30
C CYS A 80 5.84 -2.03 -9.03
N GLY A 81 5.34 -1.30 -8.03
CA GLY A 81 6.02 -1.07 -6.75
C GLY A 81 5.14 -1.44 -5.56
N PRO A 82 5.71 -1.72 -4.37
CA PRO A 82 4.92 -2.04 -3.21
C PRO A 82 4.26 -0.77 -2.66
N ASP A 83 2.92 -0.72 -2.69
CA ASP A 83 2.14 0.35 -2.10
C ASP A 83 1.71 0.00 -0.67
N ILE A 84 2.14 0.83 0.29
CA ILE A 84 1.82 0.64 1.72
C ILE A 84 0.54 1.39 2.14
N THR A 85 0.01 2.24 1.28
CA THR A 85 -1.15 3.11 1.53
C THR A 85 -2.46 2.48 1.12
N THR A 86 -2.43 1.65 0.08
CA THR A 86 -3.57 0.96 -0.51
C THR A 86 -3.24 -0.54 -0.50
N SER A 87 -4.23 -1.42 -0.31
CA SER A 87 -3.99 -2.86 -0.36
C SER A 87 -3.31 -3.25 -1.69
N PRO A 88 -2.30 -4.14 -1.66
CA PRO A 88 -1.65 -4.62 -2.87
C PRO A 88 -2.67 -5.45 -3.64
N GLY A 89 -3.26 -4.88 -4.69
CA GLY A 89 -4.33 -5.55 -5.45
C GLY A 89 -5.29 -4.63 -6.19
N LEU A 90 -5.27 -3.32 -5.96
CA LEU A 90 -5.95 -2.35 -6.83
C LEU A 90 -5.01 -1.88 -7.94
N SER A 91 -4.54 -2.81 -8.78
CA SER A 91 -4.28 -2.46 -10.17
C SER A 91 -5.64 -2.33 -10.84
N PRO A 92 -5.90 -1.31 -11.69
CA PRO A 92 -7.10 -1.32 -12.51
C PRO A 92 -6.94 -2.47 -13.51
N SER A 93 -7.48 -3.63 -13.15
CA SER A 93 -7.76 -4.72 -14.06
C SER A 93 -8.61 -4.17 -15.21
N GLY A 94 -8.10 -4.26 -16.44
CA GLY A 94 -8.87 -3.91 -17.63
C GLY A 94 -8.36 -2.67 -18.36
N ALA A 95 -7.20 -2.80 -19.00
CA ALA A 95 -6.86 -2.07 -20.23
C ALA A 95 -5.74 -2.84 -20.95
N MET A 96 -6.02 -4.09 -21.31
CA MET A 96 -5.38 -4.76 -22.44
C MET A 96 -6.36 -4.66 -23.60
N MET A 97 -6.12 -3.70 -24.48
CA MET A 97 -6.24 -3.74 -25.95
C MET A 97 -5.64 -2.43 -26.47
#